data_AF-A0A531KZ77-F1
#
_entry.id   AF-A0A531KZ77-F1
#
_cell.length_a   1.000
_cell.length_b   1.000
_cell.length_c   1.000
_cell.angle_alpha   90.00
_cell.angle_beta   90.00
_cell.angle_gamma   90.00
#
_symmetry.space_group_name_H-M   'P 1'
#
loop_
_entity.id
_entity.type
_entity.pdbx_description
1 polymer ?
#
loop_
_entity_poly.entity_id
_entity_poly.type
_entity_poly.pdbx_seq_one_letter_code
_entity_poly.pdbx_strand_id
1 'polypeptide(L)'
;MQYFIQQLINGLTLGSIYGLIAIGYTMVYGIIGMINFAHGDIFMVGAFAALVVFLILGAMFYSVPVVLALLIMMIVAMLLTSLYNWTIEKVAYRPLRG
;
A
#
# COMPACT_ATOMS: atom_id res chain seq x y z
N MET A 1 -25.22 5.66 -20.60
CA MET A 1 -24.68 4.34 -20.21
C MET A 1 -23.20 4.40 -19.81
N GLN A 2 -22.33 5.05 -20.59
CA GLN A 2 -20.90 5.19 -20.29
C GLN A 2 -20.61 5.77 -18.88
N TYR A 3 -21.31 6.86 -18.49
CA TYR A 3 -21.16 7.45 -17.16
C TYR A 3 -21.49 6.47 -16.02
N PHE A 4 -22.57 5.69 -16.18
CA PHE A 4 -22.95 4.68 -15.18
C PHE A 4 -21.89 3.59 -15.04
N ILE A 5 -21.37 3.07 -16.16
CA ILE A 5 -20.30 2.05 -16.15
C ILE A 5 -19.03 2.61 -15.50
N GLN A 6 -18.65 3.85 -15.79
CA GLN A 6 -17.49 4.49 -15.19
C GLN A 6 -17.65 4.63 -13.67
N GLN A 7 -18.82 5.07 -13.18
CA GLN A 7 -19.06 5.18 -11.75
C GLN A 7 -19.12 3.81 -11.05
N LEU A 8 -19.62 2.79 -11.73
CA LEU A 8 -19.58 1.41 -11.23
C LEU A 8 -18.13 0.94 -11.05
N ILE A 9 -17.27 1.18 -12.05
CA ILE A 9 -15.84 0.84 -11.98
C ILE A 9 -15.17 1.62 -10.85
N ASN A 10 -15.38 2.94 -10.77
CA ASN A 10 -14.83 3.77 -9.70
C ASN A 10 -15.25 3.28 -8.30
N GLY A 11 -16.54 2.95 -8.14
CA GLY A 11 -17.09 2.41 -6.90
C GLY A 11 -16.47 1.07 -6.52
N LEU A 12 -16.28 0.17 -7.49
CA LEU A 12 -15.60 -1.12 -7.26
C LEU A 12 -14.13 -0.91 -6.91
N THR A 13 -13.40 -0.04 -7.63
CA THR A 13 -11.99 0.24 -7.36
C THR A 13 -11.80 0.82 -5.95
N LEU A 14 -12.55 1.86 -5.59
CA LEU A 14 -12.48 2.46 -4.25
C LEU A 14 -12.94 1.49 -3.17
N GLY A 15 -14.03 0.75 -3.41
CA GLY A 15 -14.53 -0.27 -2.51
C GLY A 15 -13.52 -1.39 -2.25
N SER A 16 -12.84 -1.87 -3.29
CA SER A 16 -11.76 -2.85 -3.16
C SER A 16 -10.57 -2.31 -2.37
N ILE A 17 -10.17 -1.05 -2.60
CA ILE A 17 -9.10 -0.42 -1.83
C ILE A 17 -9.47 -0.34 -0.34
N TYR A 18 -10.65 0.17 -0.01
CA TYR A 18 -11.09 0.27 1.38
C TYR A 18 -11.29 -1.11 2.02
N GLY A 19 -11.79 -2.09 1.26
CA GLY A 19 -11.91 -3.48 1.72
C GLY A 19 -10.55 -4.09 2.05
N LEU A 20 -9.54 -3.90 1.19
CA LEU A 20 -8.18 -4.37 1.43
C LEU A 20 -7.53 -3.68 2.64
N ILE A 21 -7.75 -2.36 2.81
CA ILE A 21 -7.28 -1.62 4.00
C ILE A 21 -7.91 -2.20 5.27
N ALA A 22 -9.22 -2.44 5.27
CA ALA A 22 -9.92 -3.02 6.42
C ALA A 22 -9.41 -4.43 6.76
N ILE A 23 -9.20 -5.28 5.75
CA ILE A 23 -8.63 -6.63 5.94
C ILE A 23 -7.20 -6.54 6.50
N GLY A 24 -6.36 -5.65 5.96
CA GLY A 24 -5.01 -5.41 6.47
C GLY A 24 -5.00 -5.00 7.95
N TYR A 25 -5.88 -4.07 8.31
CA TYR A 25 -5.98 -3.59 9.69
C TYR A 25 -6.44 -4.69 10.66
N THR A 26 -7.45 -5.48 10.29
CA THR A 26 -7.94 -6.57 11.14
C THR A 26 -6.92 -7.69 11.31
N MET A 27 -6.14 -8.01 10.28
CA MET A 27 -5.05 -8.98 10.37
C MET A 27 -3.93 -8.52 11.31
N VAL A 28 -3.47 -7.27 11.18
CA VAL A 28 -2.40 -6.72 12.03
C VAL A 28 -2.85 -6.64 13.49
N TYR A 29 -4.06 -6.13 13.73
CA TYR A 29 -4.63 -6.08 15.08
C TYR A 29 -4.81 -7.49 15.66
N GLY A 30 -5.26 -8.46 14.86
CA GLY A 30 -5.45 -9.85 15.29
C GLY A 30 -4.15 -10.54 15.73
N ILE A 31 -3.01 -10.18 15.14
CA ILE A 31 -1.69 -10.74 15.51
C ILE A 31 -1.07 -9.97 16.68
N ILE A 32 -1.14 -8.63 16.66
CA ILE A 32 -0.43 -7.78 17.61
C ILE A 32 -1.22 -7.63 18.93
N GLY A 33 -2.56 -7.62 18.87
CA GLY A 33 -3.44 -7.41 20.01
C GLY A 33 -3.43 -5.98 20.56
N MET A 34 -2.82 -5.04 19.83
CA MET A 34 -2.73 -3.62 20.20
C MET A 34 -3.28 -2.75 19.09
N ILE A 35 -3.94 -1.65 19.48
CA ILE A 35 -4.47 -0.66 18.53
C ILE A 35 -3.31 0.01 17.80
N ASN A 36 -3.36 0.02 16.46
CA ASN A 36 -2.34 0.65 15.61
C ASN A 36 -2.90 1.90 14.94
N PHE A 37 -2.65 3.08 15.53
CA PHE A 37 -3.05 4.36 14.94
C PHE A 37 -2.23 4.77 13.71
N ALA A 38 -1.03 4.19 13.53
CA ALA A 38 -0.14 4.50 12.41
C ALA A 38 -0.48 3.73 11.12
N HIS A 39 -1.48 2.84 11.14
CA HIS A 39 -1.80 1.99 9.98
C HIS A 39 -2.17 2.81 8.74
N GLY A 40 -2.87 3.93 8.91
CA GLY A 40 -3.18 4.86 7.83
C GLY A 40 -1.91 5.48 7.22
N ASP A 41 -0.97 5.90 8.07
CA ASP A 41 0.30 6.49 7.61
C ASP A 41 1.16 5.46 6.88
N ILE A 42 1.20 4.22 7.36
CA ILE A 42 1.89 3.11 6.70
C ILE A 42 1.33 2.88 5.29
N PHE A 43 0.00 2.90 5.15
CA PHE A 43 -0.66 2.74 3.85
C PHE A 43 -0.29 3.88 2.90
N MET A 44 -0.29 5.12 3.40
CA MET A 44 0.10 6.30 2.63
C MET A 44 1.55 6.21 2.15
N VAL A 45 2.49 5.84 3.03
CA VAL A 45 3.89 5.63 2.65
C VAL A 45 4.01 4.60 1.53
N GLY A 46 3.24 3.51 1.56
CA GLY A 46 3.21 2.52 0.49
C GLY A 46 2.70 3.05 -0.84
N ALA A 47 1.58 3.78 -0.81
CA ALA A 47 1.00 4.37 -2.01
C ALA A 47 1.97 5.38 -2.67
N PHE A 48 2.57 6.26 -1.86
CA PHE A 48 3.55 7.23 -2.34
C PHE A 48 4.85 6.59 -2.81
N ALA A 49 5.35 5.55 -2.13
CA ALA A 49 6.51 4.80 -2.58
C ALA A 49 6.28 4.19 -3.97
N ALA A 50 5.11 3.58 -4.20
CA ALA A 50 4.74 3.06 -5.50
C ALA A 50 4.72 4.18 -6.57
N LEU A 51 4.07 5.31 -6.27
CA LEU A 51 3.99 6.46 -7.16
C LEU A 51 5.39 7.00 -7.52
N VAL A 52 6.27 7.19 -6.53
CA VAL A 52 7.62 7.70 -6.75
C VAL A 52 8.41 6.78 -7.66
N VAL A 53 8.34 5.45 -7.43
CA VAL A 53 9.01 4.47 -8.31
C VAL A 53 8.47 4.56 -9.74
N PHE A 54 7.17 4.69 -9.92
CA PHE A 54 6.56 4.85 -11.24
C PHE A 54 7.05 6.12 -11.95
N LEU A 55 7.11 7.26 -11.25
CA LEU A 55 7.62 8.51 -11.80
C LEU A 55 9.10 8.43 -12.17
N ILE A 56 9.93 7.81 -11.34
CA ILE A 56 11.35 7.60 -11.61
C ILE A 56 11.52 6.73 -12.87
N LEU A 57 10.76 5.64 -12.99
CA LEU A 57 10.80 4.78 -14.17
C LEU A 57 10.42 5.54 -15.44
N GLY A 58 9.37 6.36 -15.38
CA GLY A 58 8.93 7.18 -16.52
C GLY A 58 9.91 8.29 -16.90
N ALA A 59 10.63 8.85 -15.92
CA ALA A 59 11.60 9.92 -16.16
C ALA A 59 12.96 9.41 -16.66
N MET A 60 13.45 8.29 -16.12
CA MET A 60 14.79 7.77 -16.42
C MET A 60 14.82 6.83 -17.64
N PHE A 61 13.71 6.18 -17.94
CA PHE A 61 13.64 5.18 -19.00
C PHE A 61 12.55 5.55 -20.00
N TYR A 62 12.97 6.16 -21.10
CA TYR A 62 12.08 6.43 -22.22
C TYR A 62 11.70 5.09 -22.87
N SER A 63 10.45 4.64 -22.71
CA SER A 63 9.84 3.42 -23.29
C SER A 63 9.80 2.15 -22.42
N VAL A 64 9.73 2.25 -21.09
CA VAL A 64 9.37 1.07 -20.27
C VAL A 64 7.93 0.65 -20.58
N PRO A 65 7.65 -0.62 -20.91
CA PRO A 65 6.27 -1.09 -21.05
C PRO A 65 5.49 -0.83 -19.77
N VAL A 66 4.29 -0.23 -19.88
CA VAL A 66 3.48 0.17 -18.72
C VAL A 66 3.26 -0.98 -17.75
N VAL A 67 3.01 -2.19 -18.26
CA VAL A 67 2.82 -3.40 -17.44
C VAL A 67 4.07 -3.70 -16.61
N LEU A 68 5.26 -3.56 -17.18
CA LEU A 68 6.51 -3.79 -16.47
C LEU A 68 6.74 -2.73 -15.39
N ALA A 69 6.44 -1.46 -15.68
CA ALA A 69 6.53 -0.38 -14.71
C ALA A 69 5.58 -0.59 -13.52
N LEU A 70 4.34 -1.05 -13.79
CA LEU A 70 3.35 -1.39 -12.75
C LEU A 70 3.82 -2.56 -11.87
N LEU A 71 4.43 -3.60 -12.45
CA LEU A 71 4.98 -4.72 -11.69
C LEU A 71 6.17 -4.29 -10.81
N ILE A 72 7.08 -3.48 -11.35
CA ILE A 72 8.25 -3.00 -10.60
C ILE A 72 7.80 -2.11 -9.44
N MET A 73 6.93 -1.13 -9.66
CA MET A 73 6.45 -0.26 -8.58
C MET A 73 5.71 -1.06 -7.49
N MET A 74 4.93 -2.09 -7.88
CA MET A 74 4.24 -2.96 -6.93
C MET A 74 5.23 -3.72 -6.06
N ILE A 75 6.23 -4.37 -6.66
CA ILE A 75 7.25 -5.14 -5.94
C ILE A 75 8.05 -4.23 -5.00
N VAL A 76 8.52 -3.08 -5.49
CA VAL A 76 9.31 -2.15 -4.69
C VAL A 76 8.47 -1.58 -3.53
N ALA A 77 7.22 -1.20 -3.76
CA ALA A 77 6.34 -0.72 -2.71
C ALA A 77 6.04 -1.80 -1.65
N MET A 78 5.83 -3.05 -2.06
CA MET A 78 5.64 -4.18 -1.12
C MET A 78 6.88 -4.37 -0.24
N LEU A 79 8.08 -4.32 -0.82
CA LEU A 79 9.33 -4.46 -0.07
C LEU A 79 9.54 -3.31 0.92
N LEU A 80 9.35 -2.07 0.48
CA LEU A 80 9.53 -0.89 1.31
C LEU A 80 8.52 -0.82 2.46
N THR A 81 7.24 -1.10 2.18
CA THR A 81 6.19 -1.11 3.23
C THR A 81 6.36 -2.25 4.21
N SER A 82 6.78 -3.43 3.74
CA SER A 82 7.10 -4.57 4.61
C SER A 82 8.26 -4.24 5.54
N LEU A 83 9.34 -3.65 5.02
CA LEU A 83 10.48 -3.23 5.82
C LEU A 83 10.10 -2.13 6.84
N TYR A 84 9.26 -1.18 6.44
CA TYR A 84 8.76 -0.13 7.32
C TYR A 84 7.93 -0.71 8.47
N ASN A 85 6.99 -1.60 8.17
CA ASN A 85 6.18 -2.30 9.18
C ASN A 85 7.03 -3.13 10.14
N TRP A 86 8.00 -3.88 9.60
CA TRP A 86 8.93 -4.65 10.44
C TRP A 86 9.75 -3.77 11.37
N THR A 87 10.18 -2.61 10.90
CA THR A 87 10.92 -1.64 11.73
C THR A 87 10.05 -1.10 12.86
N ILE A 88 8.79 -0.75 12.57
CA ILE A 88 7.83 -0.31 13.59
C ILE A 88 7.57 -1.42 14.61
N GLU A 89 7.35 -2.65 14.14
CA GLU A 89 7.16 -3.79 15.04
C GLU A 89 8.35 -3.94 15.98
N LYS A 90 9.58 -3.93 15.45
CA LYS A 90 10.79 -4.16 16.23
C LYS A 90 11.09 -3.03 17.21
N VAL A 91 10.87 -1.78 16.82
CA VAL A 91 11.27 -0.59 17.60
C VAL A 91 10.17 -0.13 18.53
N ALA A 92 8.91 -0.13 18.10
CA ALA A 92 7.79 0.40 18.89
C ALA A 92 7.00 -0.73 19.57
N TYR A 93 6.55 -1.73 18.82
CA TYR A 93 5.61 -2.72 19.39
C TYR A 93 6.25 -3.80 20.24
N ARG A 94 7.43 -4.30 19.85
CA ARG A 94 8.10 -5.38 20.56
C ARG A 94 8.53 -5.00 21.98
N PRO A 95 9.03 -3.78 22.26
CA PRO A 95 9.32 -3.34 23.62
C PRO A 95 8.07 -3.14 24.49
N LEU A 96 6.95 -2.74 23.89
CA LEU A 96 5.68 -2.52 24.61
C LEU A 96 4.93 -3.82 24.94
N ARG A 97 5.36 -4.95 24.36
CA ARG A 97 4.81 -6.29 24.63
C ARG A 97 5.48 -7.01 25.80
N GLY A 98 6.53 -6.42 26.39
CA GLY A 98 7.15 -6.87 27.64
C GLY A 98 6.61 -6.08 28.82
#